data_AF-A0AAV1F9R8-F1
#
_entry.id   AF-A0AAV1F9R8-F1
#
_cell.length_a   1.000
_cell.length_b   1.000
_cell.length_c   1.000
_cell.angle_alpha   90.00
_cell.angle_beta   90.00
_cell.angle_gamma   90.00
#
_symmetry.space_group_name_H-M   'P 1'
#
loop_
_entity.id
_entity.type
_entity.pdbx_description
1 polymer ?
#
loop_
_entity_poly.entity_id
_entity_poly.type
_entity_poly.pdbx_seq_one_letter_code
_entity_poly.pdbx_strand_id
1 'polypeptide(L)'
;MGETVRKQLAEGLARVSSLDVADKIDSPANLFIKKWLGQPRCLSDVGLFGRNMLQLPLRSISQGYRQEKVRVVLDLRESTDHLVRAAGSQVRTVRKWKAQEKVDKAVIRLKYHEVIGRVKVG
;
A
#
# COMPACT_ATOMS: atom_id res chain seq x y z
N MET A 1 -22.15 21.38 21.51
CA MET A 1 -21.58 22.02 20.30
C MET A 1 -20.20 21.46 19.90
N GLY A 2 -19.35 21.01 20.84
CA GLY A 2 -18.01 20.48 20.53
C GLY A 2 -17.95 19.09 19.87
N GLU A 3 -18.92 18.21 20.12
CA GLU A 3 -18.95 16.87 19.49
C GLU A 3 -19.26 16.91 18.00
N THR A 4 -20.11 17.84 17.55
CA THR A 4 -20.44 18.02 16.14
C THR A 4 -19.23 18.53 15.36
N VAL A 5 -18.47 19.47 15.93
CA VAL A 5 -17.22 19.97 15.32
C VAL A 5 -16.16 18.86 15.29
N ARG A 6 -16.05 18.04 16.35
CA ARG A 6 -15.14 16.87 16.35
C ARG A 6 -15.56 15.82 15.31
N LYS A 7 -16.86 15.56 15.15
CA LYS A 7 -17.39 14.63 14.13
C LYS A 7 -17.18 15.19 12.72
N GLN A 8 -17.44 16.46 12.48
CA GLN A 8 -17.19 17.12 11.19
C GLN A 8 -15.70 17.22 10.86
N LEU A 9 -14.84 17.47 11.85
CA LEU A 9 -13.39 17.47 11.71
C LEU A 9 -12.87 16.04 11.43
N ALA A 10 -13.40 15.03 12.12
CA ALA A 10 -13.08 13.62 11.86
C ALA A 10 -13.58 13.15 10.48
N GLU A 11 -14.77 13.59 10.04
CA GLU A 11 -15.29 13.34 8.69
C GLU A 11 -14.48 14.08 7.62
N GLY A 12 -14.07 15.34 7.88
CA GLY A 12 -13.21 16.12 7.00
C GLY A 12 -11.81 15.49 6.85
N LEU A 13 -11.22 15.03 7.95
CA LEU A 13 -9.97 14.26 7.97
C LEU A 13 -10.12 12.87 7.32
N ALA A 14 -11.31 12.26 7.38
CA ALA A 14 -11.58 11.01 6.67
C ALA A 14 -11.75 11.20 5.15
N ARG A 15 -12.07 12.40 4.67
CA ARG A 15 -12.21 12.73 3.23
C ARG A 15 -10.88 12.95 2.52
N VAL A 16 -9.80 13.29 3.22
CA VAL A 16 -8.46 13.44 2.64
C VAL A 16 -7.55 12.41 3.26
N SER A 17 -7.53 11.23 2.65
CA SER A 17 -6.66 10.17 3.10
C SER A 17 -5.26 10.31 2.47
N SER A 18 -4.20 9.96 3.22
CA SER A 18 -2.82 10.13 2.73
C SER A 18 -2.51 9.34 1.46
N LEU A 19 -3.21 8.22 1.20
CA LEU A 19 -3.11 7.50 -0.08
C LEU A 19 -3.86 8.21 -1.23
N ASP A 20 -4.93 8.96 -0.96
CA ASP A 20 -5.56 9.81 -2.01
C ASP A 20 -4.64 10.97 -2.39
N VAL A 21 -3.92 11.54 -1.44
CA VAL A 21 -2.90 12.56 -1.71
C VAL A 21 -1.78 11.97 -2.57
N ALA A 22 -1.27 10.79 -2.22
CA ALA A 22 -0.25 10.10 -3.01
C ALA A 22 -0.72 9.83 -4.45
N ASP A 23 -1.93 9.30 -4.65
CA ASP A 23 -2.49 9.04 -5.99
C ASP A 23 -2.67 10.34 -6.79
N LYS A 24 -3.07 11.43 -6.14
CA LYS A 24 -3.21 12.75 -6.79
C LYS A 24 -1.88 13.35 -7.25
N ILE A 25 -0.78 13.05 -6.55
CA ILE A 25 0.57 13.49 -6.95
C ILE A 25 1.14 12.57 -8.02
N ASP A 26 0.89 11.26 -7.94
CA ASP A 26 1.33 10.29 -8.94
C ASP A 26 0.74 10.57 -10.32
N SER A 27 -0.54 10.96 -10.40
CA SER A 27 -1.21 11.22 -11.68
C SER A 27 -0.45 12.22 -12.59
N PRO A 28 -0.13 13.46 -12.17
CA PRO A 28 0.66 14.37 -12.98
C PRO A 28 2.11 13.90 -13.15
N ALA A 29 2.75 13.35 -12.11
CA ALA A 29 4.12 12.85 -12.21
C ALA A 29 4.26 11.78 -13.31
N ASN A 30 3.31 10.86 -13.38
CA ASN A 30 3.25 9.80 -14.38
C ASN A 30 3.04 10.32 -15.80
N LEU A 31 2.28 11.40 -15.97
CA LEU A 31 2.14 12.04 -17.29
C LEU A 31 3.46 12.65 -17.75
N PHE A 32 4.20 13.29 -16.84
CA PHE A 32 5.54 13.81 -17.15
C PHE A 32 6.52 12.69 -17.46
N ILE A 33 6.55 11.62 -16.67
CA ILE A 33 7.42 10.46 -16.91
C ILE A 33 7.12 9.83 -18.26
N LYS A 34 5.84 9.61 -18.60
CA LYS A 34 5.46 9.06 -19.92
C LYS A 34 5.90 9.96 -21.06
N LYS A 35 5.68 11.27 -20.94
CA LYS A 35 6.11 12.24 -21.96
C LYS A 35 7.64 12.22 -22.12
N TRP A 36 8.38 12.14 -21.01
CA TRP A 36 9.84 12.11 -21.01
C TRP A 36 10.40 10.83 -21.63
N LEU A 37 9.76 9.69 -21.39
CA LEU A 37 10.13 8.38 -21.94
C LEU A 37 9.57 8.10 -23.34
N GLY A 38 8.89 9.07 -23.98
CA GLY A 38 8.25 8.88 -25.28
C GLY A 38 7.11 7.85 -25.27
N GLN A 39 6.54 7.55 -24.11
CA GLN A 39 5.50 6.53 -23.96
C GLN A 39 4.11 7.09 -24.28
N PRO A 40 3.17 6.25 -24.79
CA PRO A 40 1.79 6.65 -24.98
C PRO A 40 1.12 7.08 -23.67
N ARG A 41 0.26 8.11 -23.74
CA ARG A 41 -0.53 8.57 -22.57
C ARG A 41 -1.47 7.49 -22.04
N CYS A 42 -1.89 6.55 -22.89
CA CYS A 42 -2.74 5.42 -22.53
C CYS A 42 -2.02 4.30 -21.74
N LEU A 43 -0.68 4.34 -21.64
CA LEU A 43 0.05 3.39 -20.82
C LEU A 43 -0.47 3.47 -19.38
N SER A 44 -0.78 2.33 -18.77
CA SER A 44 -1.26 2.29 -17.40
C SER A 44 -0.11 2.55 -16.41
N ASP A 45 -0.46 2.99 -15.20
CA ASP A 45 0.51 3.13 -14.10
C ASP A 45 1.17 1.79 -13.74
N VAL A 46 0.40 0.70 -13.84
CA VAL A 46 0.92 -0.67 -13.68
C VAL A 46 1.92 -1.03 -14.78
N GLY A 47 1.73 -0.53 -16.00
CA GLY A 47 2.73 -0.68 -17.07
C GLY A 47 4.00 0.15 -16.85
N LEU A 48 3.92 1.19 -16.01
CA LEU A 48 5.04 2.08 -15.71
C LEU A 48 5.89 1.57 -14.54
N PHE A 49 5.27 1.07 -13.47
CA PHE A 49 5.98 0.60 -12.25
C PHE A 49 5.76 -0.88 -11.90
N GLY A 50 5.10 -1.64 -12.78
CA GLY A 50 4.81 -3.04 -12.54
C GLY A 50 6.05 -3.93 -12.53
N ARG A 51 5.93 -5.08 -11.87
CA ARG A 51 6.97 -6.11 -11.89
C ARG A 51 7.16 -6.62 -13.33
N ASN A 52 8.41 -6.65 -13.79
CA ASN A 52 8.79 -7.04 -15.15
C ASN A 52 8.24 -6.14 -16.27
N MET A 53 7.93 -4.88 -15.98
CA MET A 53 7.56 -3.86 -16.98
C MET A 53 8.76 -2.96 -17.28
N LEU A 54 8.53 -1.65 -17.46
CA LEU A 54 9.58 -0.65 -17.56
C LEU A 54 10.40 -0.66 -16.25
N GLN A 55 11.65 -1.14 -16.31
CA GLN A 55 12.54 -1.12 -15.16
C GLN A 55 13.04 0.31 -14.93
N LEU A 56 12.22 1.12 -14.26
CA LEU A 56 12.56 2.49 -13.92
C LEU A 56 13.36 2.53 -12.61
N PRO A 57 14.35 3.43 -12.48
CA PRO A 57 15.06 3.68 -11.22
C PRO A 57 14.20 4.42 -10.18
N LEU A 58 12.89 4.52 -10.41
CA LEU A 58 11.91 5.25 -9.61
C LEU A 58 10.71 4.34 -9.32
N ARG A 59 10.06 4.56 -8.19
CA ARG A 59 8.81 3.89 -7.81
C ARG A 59 7.69 4.91 -7.74
N SER A 60 6.46 4.46 -8.00
CA SER A 60 5.26 5.28 -7.72
C SER A 60 5.21 5.67 -6.25
N ILE A 61 4.76 6.89 -5.96
CA ILE A 61 4.62 7.42 -4.60
C ILE A 61 3.55 6.61 -3.85
N SER A 62 2.42 6.30 -4.50
CA SER A 62 1.37 5.47 -3.93
C SER A 62 1.84 4.05 -3.63
N GLN A 63 2.73 3.50 -4.45
CA GLN A 63 3.36 2.20 -4.20
C GLN A 63 4.31 2.26 -3.01
N GLY A 64 5.13 3.31 -2.92
CA GLY A 64 6.01 3.56 -1.77
C GLY A 64 5.23 3.71 -0.46
N TYR A 65 4.14 4.48 -0.48
CA TYR A 65 3.23 4.62 0.68
C TYR A 65 2.67 3.26 1.13
N ARG A 66 2.20 2.44 0.20
CA ARG A 66 1.65 1.11 0.54
C ARG A 66 2.73 0.20 1.12
N GLN A 67 3.92 0.20 0.52
CA GLN A 67 5.06 -0.57 1.02
C GLN A 67 5.42 -0.15 2.45
N GLU A 68 5.45 1.14 2.72
CA GLU A 68 5.73 1.68 4.06
C GLU A 68 4.68 1.23 5.07
N LYS A 69 3.39 1.32 4.72
CA LYS A 69 2.32 0.87 5.61
C LYS A 69 2.37 -0.64 5.86
N VAL A 70 2.71 -1.44 4.85
CA VAL A 70 2.92 -2.88 5.02
C VAL A 70 4.10 -3.15 5.96
N ARG A 71 5.21 -2.42 5.79
CA ARG A 71 6.39 -2.55 6.65
C ARG A 71 6.03 -2.29 8.10
N VAL A 72 5.38 -1.17 8.39
CA VAL A 72 4.93 -0.86 9.76
C VAL A 72 4.01 -1.94 10.34
N VAL A 73 3.11 -2.52 9.53
CA VAL A 73 2.26 -3.64 9.97
C VAL A 73 3.10 -4.86 10.36
N LEU A 74 4.10 -5.20 9.57
CA LEU A 74 4.98 -6.35 9.83
C LEU A 74 5.86 -6.09 11.05
N ASP A 75 6.48 -4.90 11.14
CA ASP A 75 7.33 -4.51 12.27
C ASP A 75 6.59 -4.58 13.60
N LEU A 76 5.31 -4.13 13.63
CA LEU A 76 4.48 -4.22 14.83
C LEU A 76 4.10 -5.67 15.19
N ARG A 77 3.91 -6.54 14.19
CA ARG A 77 3.56 -7.96 14.41
C ARG A 77 4.76 -8.79 14.86
N GLU A 78 5.92 -8.51 14.27
CA GLU A 78 7.18 -9.23 14.46
C GLU A 78 8.05 -8.59 15.55
N SER A 79 7.56 -7.53 16.20
CA SER A 79 8.25 -6.87 17.31
C SER A 79 8.62 -7.85 18.42
N THR A 80 9.85 -7.72 18.92
CA THR A 80 10.38 -8.48 20.07
C THR A 80 9.61 -8.17 21.35
N ASP A 81 9.08 -6.95 21.47
CA ASP A 81 8.37 -6.50 22.66
C ASP A 81 6.97 -7.11 22.72
N HIS A 82 6.76 -7.99 23.70
CA HIS A 82 5.48 -8.68 23.90
C HIS A 82 4.30 -7.71 24.10
N LEU A 83 4.52 -6.57 24.75
CA LEU A 83 3.49 -5.54 24.96
C LEU A 83 3.05 -4.89 23.64
N VAL A 84 4.01 -4.60 22.75
CA VAL A 84 3.74 -4.01 21.43
C VAL A 84 2.95 -4.99 20.57
N ARG A 85 3.35 -6.26 20.59
CA ARG A 85 2.64 -7.33 19.87
C ARG A 85 1.24 -7.58 20.44
N ALA A 86 1.09 -7.58 21.77
CA ALA A 86 -0.18 -7.80 22.44
C ALA A 86 -1.17 -6.63 22.24
N ALA A 87 -0.67 -5.41 22.09
CA ALA A 87 -1.51 -4.24 21.85
C ALA A 87 -2.31 -4.34 20.53
N GLY A 88 -1.88 -5.15 19.56
CA GLY A 88 -2.62 -5.40 18.33
C GLY A 88 -2.92 -4.13 17.53
N SER A 89 -2.05 -3.12 17.65
CA SER A 89 -2.26 -1.78 17.10
C SER A 89 -2.57 -1.82 15.60
N GLN A 90 -3.75 -1.36 15.22
CA GLN A 90 -4.14 -1.29 13.82
C GLN A 90 -3.46 -0.09 13.14
N VAL A 91 -2.69 -0.37 12.10
CA VAL A 91 -2.10 0.68 11.26
C VAL A 91 -3.23 1.42 10.55
N ARG A 92 -3.35 2.72 10.83
CA ARG A 92 -4.35 3.58 10.19
C ARG A 92 -4.07 3.67 8.69
N THR A 93 -4.94 3.04 7.92
CA THR A 93 -4.97 3.07 6.46
C THR A 93 -6.34 3.52 5.96
N VAL A 94 -6.42 3.81 4.67
CA VAL A 94 -7.61 4.36 4.02
C VAL A 94 -8.69 3.28 3.87
N ARG A 95 -9.97 3.70 3.80
CA ARG A 95 -11.09 2.78 3.48
C ARG A 95 -10.86 2.00 2.17
N LYS A 96 -10.29 2.63 1.14
CA LYS A 96 -10.05 2.01 -0.18
C LYS A 96 -8.99 0.91 -0.16
N TRP A 97 -8.08 0.93 0.82
CA TRP A 97 -6.97 -0.01 0.88
C TRP A 97 -6.51 -0.19 2.32
N LYS A 98 -6.62 -1.42 2.82
CA LYS A 98 -6.19 -1.80 4.16
C LYS A 98 -4.92 -2.62 4.11
N ALA A 99 -3.87 -2.16 4.81
CA ALA A 99 -2.59 -2.86 4.86
C ALA A 99 -2.73 -4.24 5.51
N GLN A 100 -3.46 -4.32 6.62
CA GLN A 100 -3.65 -5.54 7.39
C GLN A 100 -4.19 -6.69 6.53
N GLU A 101 -5.29 -6.45 5.83
CA GLU A 101 -5.93 -7.45 4.96
C GLU A 101 -5.03 -7.88 3.81
N LYS A 102 -4.18 -6.98 3.29
CA LYS A 102 -3.24 -7.29 2.20
C LYS A 102 -2.08 -8.14 2.70
N VAL A 103 -1.55 -7.85 3.88
CA VAL A 103 -0.53 -8.69 4.54
C VAL A 103 -1.10 -10.08 4.80
N ASP A 104 -2.29 -10.20 5.37
CA ASP A 104 -2.91 -11.49 5.67
C ASP A 104 -3.12 -12.33 4.41
N LYS A 105 -3.65 -11.72 3.34
CA LYS A 105 -3.79 -12.39 2.03
C LYS A 105 -2.44 -12.82 1.45
N ALA A 106 -1.40 -12.00 1.60
CA ALA A 106 -0.06 -12.35 1.13
C ALA A 106 0.53 -13.53 1.92
N VAL A 107 0.40 -13.52 3.25
CA VAL A 107 0.85 -14.62 4.11
C VAL A 107 0.12 -15.92 3.78
N ILE A 108 -1.21 -15.87 3.60
CA ILE A 108 -2.00 -17.05 3.18
C ILE A 108 -1.50 -17.58 1.83
N ARG A 109 -1.24 -16.70 0.86
CA ARG A 109 -0.71 -17.08 -0.45
C ARG A 109 0.68 -17.74 -0.35
N LEU A 110 1.55 -17.22 0.53
CA LEU A 110 2.88 -17.79 0.76
C LEU A 110 2.77 -19.19 1.39
N LYS A 111 1.94 -19.35 2.42
CA LYS A 111 1.66 -20.66 3.05
C LYS A 111 1.10 -21.66 2.05
N TYR A 112 0.15 -21.23 1.22
CA TYR A 112 -0.42 -22.06 0.17
C TYR A 112 0.64 -22.52 -0.84
N HIS A 113 1.53 -21.62 -1.27
CA HIS A 113 2.62 -21.96 -2.18
C HIS A 113 3.64 -22.90 -1.54
N GLU A 114 3.94 -22.74 -0.25
CA GLU A 114 4.81 -23.65 0.49
C GLU A 114 4.24 -25.08 0.53
N VAL A 115 2.94 -25.22 0.78
CA VAL A 115 2.25 -26.52 0.80
C VAL A 115 2.30 -27.18 -0.59
N ILE A 116 1.94 -26.47 -1.66
CA ILE A 116 1.92 -27.04 -3.01
C ILE A 116 3.31 -27.31 -3.56
N GLY A 117 4.27 -26.41 -3.30
CA GLY A 117 5.65 -26.56 -3.75
C GLY A 117 6.32 -27.80 -3.16
N ARG A 118 5.98 -28.18 -1.92
CA ARG A 118 6.42 -29.44 -1.30
C ARG A 118 5.79 -30.68 -1.92
N VAL A 119 4.53 -30.61 -2.34
CA VAL A 119 3.79 -31.76 -2.93
C VAL A 119 4.31 -32.16 -4.31
N LYS A 120 5.03 -31.28 -5.03
CA LYS A 120 5.59 -31.56 -6.36
C LYS A 120 6.97 -32.24 -6.34
N VAL A 121 7.52 -32.53 -5.16
CA VAL A 121 8.78 -33.28 -5.01
C VAL A 121 8.42 -34.68 -4.52
N GLY A 122 7.97 -35.53 -5.44
CA GLY A 122 7.60 -36.92 -5.21
C GLY A 122 7.68 -37.70 -6.52
#